data_AF-A0A6V7JKE6-F1
#
_entry.id   AF-A0A6V7JKE6-F1
#
_cell.length_a   1.000
_cell.length_b   1.000
_cell.length_c   1.000
_cell.angle_alpha   90.00
_cell.angle_beta   90.00
_cell.angle_gamma   90.00
#
_symmetry.space_group_name_H-M   'P 1'
#
loop_
_entity.id
_entity.type
_entity.pdbx_description
1 polymer ?
#
loop_
_entity_poly.entity_id
_entity_poly.type
_entity_poly.pdbx_seq_one_letter_code
_entity_poly.pdbx_strand_id
1 'polypeptide(L)'
;MYLGNERLMETVPCSLSSNLRTGSSDLAAFLRRVHSPGVAKWFVHWQNCDLNAVKVLRKFYQRPYFLSSTVSPAHFNWVLMSSDYNSPSYKKVELDSGLIALAQLRGATQLRLSPINPCNNSCPELIADLHRGEMCM
;
A
#
# COMPACT_ATOMS: atom_id res chain seq x y z
N MET A 1 8.62 7.55 8.82
CA MET A 1 7.15 7.73 8.87
C MET A 1 6.56 6.79 9.90
N TYR A 2 6.58 5.48 9.67
CA TYR A 2 6.10 4.49 10.65
C TYR A 2 6.89 4.47 11.96
N LEU A 3 8.22 4.33 11.91
CA LEU A 3 9.08 4.28 13.11
C LEU A 3 9.01 5.52 14.03
N GLY A 4 8.51 6.65 13.53
CA GLY A 4 8.41 7.90 14.27
C GLY A 4 7.02 8.18 14.83
N ASN A 5 6.07 7.25 14.70
CA ASN A 5 4.70 7.42 15.19
C ASN A 5 4.29 6.19 16.00
N GLU A 6 4.12 6.38 17.31
CA GLU A 6 3.78 5.32 18.27
C GLU A 6 2.51 4.55 17.87
N ARG A 7 1.45 5.27 17.48
CA ARG A 7 0.18 4.65 17.06
C ARG A 7 0.33 3.75 15.83
N LEU A 8 1.23 4.10 14.91
CA LEU A 8 1.52 3.27 13.74
C LEU A 8 2.39 2.05 14.07
N MET A 9 3.25 2.15 15.09
CA MET A 9 4.11 1.06 15.55
C MET A 9 3.37 0.02 16.39
N GLU A 10 2.32 0.44 17.10
CA GLU A 10 1.46 -0.44 17.90
C GLU A 10 0.32 -1.09 17.09
N THR A 11 0.16 -0.67 15.83
CA THR A 11 -0.90 -1.19 14.96
C THR A 11 -0.68 -2.66 14.66
N VAL A 12 -1.72 -3.46 14.89
CA VAL A 12 -1.79 -4.85 14.41
C VAL A 12 -2.53 -4.88 13.07
N PRO A 13 -1.86 -5.17 11.95
CA PRO A 13 -2.54 -5.29 10.66
C PRO A 13 -3.39 -6.57 10.62
N CYS A 14 -4.50 -6.50 9.90
CA CYS A 14 -5.37 -7.67 9.70
C CYS A 14 -4.85 -8.61 8.60
N SER A 15 -3.99 -8.11 7.72
CA SER A 15 -3.29 -8.89 6.70
C SER A 15 -1.91 -8.29 6.49
N LEU A 16 -0.87 -9.12 6.46
CA LEU A 16 0.52 -8.73 6.22
C LEU A 16 1.16 -9.74 5.27
N SER A 17 1.81 -9.25 4.22
CA SER A 17 2.50 -10.09 3.24
C SER A 17 3.83 -9.42 2.85
N SER A 18 4.89 -10.22 2.80
CA SER A 18 6.24 -9.78 2.44
C SER A 18 7.00 -10.86 1.69
N ASN A 19 8.00 -10.46 0.92
CA ASN A 19 8.98 -11.38 0.35
C ASN A 19 10.01 -11.89 1.39
N LEU A 20 10.12 -11.25 2.55
CA LEU A 20 11.03 -11.69 3.60
C LEU A 20 10.35 -12.74 4.48
N ARG A 21 11.10 -13.81 4.81
CA ARG A 21 10.69 -14.73 5.88
C ARG A 21 10.89 -14.05 7.22
N THR A 22 9.86 -13.38 7.72
CA THR A 22 9.71 -13.05 9.13
C THR A 22 9.01 -14.23 9.81
N GLY A 23 9.60 -14.74 10.90
CA GLY A 23 9.01 -15.85 11.67
C GLY A 23 7.69 -15.49 12.37
N SER A 24 7.18 -14.28 12.16
CA SER A 24 5.92 -13.76 12.67
C SER A 24 5.25 -12.86 11.62
N SER A 25 3.93 -12.75 11.72
CA SER A 25 3.11 -11.73 11.05
C SER A 25 3.12 -10.37 11.76
N ASP A 26 4.13 -10.12 12.60
CA ASP A 26 4.27 -8.89 13.39
C ASP A 26 4.90 -7.78 12.53
N LEU A 27 4.11 -6.73 12.28
CA LEU A 27 4.52 -5.55 11.53
C LEU A 27 5.66 -4.80 12.23
N ALA A 28 5.64 -4.68 13.57
CA ALA A 28 6.67 -3.96 14.30
C ALA A 28 8.03 -4.68 14.20
N ALA A 29 8.01 -6.02 14.33
CA ALA A 29 9.20 -6.84 14.11
C ALA A 29 9.73 -6.71 12.67
N PHE A 30 8.84 -6.72 11.67
CA PHE A 30 9.22 -6.49 10.27
C PHE A 30 9.89 -5.13 10.09
N LEU A 31 9.25 -4.05 10.55
CA LEU A 31 9.73 -2.67 10.41
C LEU A 31 11.10 -2.47 11.08
N ARG A 32 11.32 -3.07 12.26
CA ARG A 32 12.63 -3.06 12.93
C ARG A 32 13.69 -3.79 12.11
N ARG A 33 13.35 -4.95 11.54
CA ARG A 33 14.28 -5.75 10.72
C ARG A 33 14.72 -5.01 9.45
N VAL A 34 13.79 -4.38 8.75
CA VAL A 34 14.12 -3.65 7.51
C VAL A 34 14.81 -2.31 7.74
N HIS A 35 14.79 -1.81 8.98
CA HIS A 35 15.58 -0.63 9.35
C HIS A 35 17.06 -0.97 9.58
N SER A 36 17.39 -2.25 9.82
CA SER A 36 18.77 -2.69 9.98
C SER A 36 19.53 -2.63 8.64
N PRO A 37 20.79 -2.15 8.61
CA PRO A 37 21.53 -1.86 7.38
C PRO A 37 21.86 -3.07 6.49
N GLY A 38 21.52 -4.30 6.91
CA GLY A 38 21.75 -5.53 6.15
C GLY A 38 20.59 -5.96 5.23
N VAL A 39 19.43 -5.29 5.26
CA VAL A 39 18.22 -5.72 4.53
C VAL A 39 17.87 -4.69 3.45
N ALA A 40 18.50 -4.83 2.28
CA ALA A 40 18.38 -3.84 1.21
C ALA A 40 17.18 -4.06 0.27
N LYS A 41 16.85 -5.33 -0.04
CA LYS A 41 15.88 -5.70 -1.08
C LYS A 41 14.63 -6.34 -0.48
N TRP A 42 13.59 -5.54 -0.28
CA TRP A 42 12.37 -6.02 0.34
C TRP A 42 11.14 -5.28 -0.16
N PHE A 43 10.02 -5.99 -0.10
CA PHE A 43 8.68 -5.52 -0.36
C PHE A 43 7.77 -6.05 0.73
N VAL A 44 6.88 -5.19 1.19
CA VAL A 44 5.83 -5.55 2.13
C VAL A 44 4.58 -4.79 1.77
N HIS A 45 3.45 -5.44 1.93
CA HIS A 45 2.16 -4.79 1.92
C HIS A 45 1.29 -5.35 3.04
N TRP A 46 0.43 -4.50 3.57
CA TRP A 46 -0.49 -4.89 4.63
C TRP A 46 -1.76 -4.05 4.59
N GLN A 47 -2.80 -4.57 5.23
CA GLN A 47 -4.07 -3.90 5.45
C GLN A 47 -4.15 -3.45 6.91
N ASN A 48 -4.30 -2.15 7.14
CA ASN A 48 -4.56 -1.61 8.47
C ASN A 48 -6.06 -1.66 8.74
N CYS A 49 -6.47 -2.49 9.69
CA CYS A 49 -7.83 -2.54 10.22
C CYS A 49 -7.99 -1.77 11.54
N ASP A 50 -6.89 -1.30 12.15
CA ASP A 50 -6.94 -0.43 13.34
C ASP A 50 -7.36 1.00 12.97
N LEU A 51 -8.49 1.45 13.52
CA LEU A 51 -9.04 2.78 13.31
C LEU A 51 -8.06 3.92 13.69
N ASN A 52 -7.20 3.72 14.69
CA ASN A 52 -6.19 4.71 15.07
C ASN A 52 -5.14 4.88 13.99
N ALA A 53 -4.63 3.78 13.45
CA ALA A 53 -3.68 3.76 12.34
C ALA A 53 -4.29 4.40 11.09
N VAL A 54 -5.53 4.02 10.77
CA VAL A 54 -6.28 4.54 9.63
C VAL A 54 -6.43 6.05 9.73
N LYS A 55 -6.81 6.58 10.90
CA LYS A 55 -6.92 8.03 11.13
C LYS A 55 -5.59 8.76 10.98
N VAL A 56 -4.47 8.17 11.41
CA VAL A 56 -3.15 8.76 11.21
C VAL A 56 -2.78 8.82 9.73
N LEU A 57 -3.01 7.73 9.00
CA LEU A 57 -2.68 7.65 7.57
C LEU A 57 -3.55 8.54 6.68
N ARG A 58 -4.82 8.75 7.03
CA ARG A 58 -5.73 9.69 6.34
C ARG A 58 -5.25 11.14 6.36
N LYS A 59 -4.24 11.49 7.16
CA LYS A 59 -3.63 12.83 7.13
C LYS A 59 -2.69 13.01 5.94
N PHE A 60 -2.26 11.94 5.28
CA PHE A 60 -1.26 11.98 4.20
C PHE A 60 -1.87 12.03 2.80
N TYR A 61 -3.18 11.82 2.67
CA TYR A 61 -3.91 11.93 1.41
C TYR A 61 -5.24 12.64 1.68
N GLN A 62 -5.67 13.46 0.71
CA GLN A 62 -6.93 14.18 0.79
C GLN A 62 -7.95 13.53 -0.13
N ARG A 63 -9.24 13.71 0.18
CA ARG A 63 -10.31 13.34 -0.75
C ARG A 63 -10.15 14.18 -2.03
N PRO A 64 -10.04 13.55 -3.22
CA PRO A 64 -10.03 14.25 -4.48
C PRO A 64 -11.26 15.17 -4.64
N TYR A 65 -11.08 16.34 -5.22
CA TYR A 65 -12.14 17.36 -5.33
C TYR A 65 -13.34 16.89 -6.16
N PHE A 66 -13.12 15.96 -7.09
CA PHE A 66 -14.17 15.40 -7.95
C PHE A 66 -14.98 14.27 -7.29
N LEU A 67 -14.52 13.73 -6.16
CA LEU A 67 -15.31 12.77 -5.41
C LEU A 67 -16.34 13.49 -4.54
N SER A 68 -17.61 13.09 -4.71
CA SER A 68 -18.72 13.59 -3.89
C SER A 68 -18.46 13.37 -2.40
N SER A 69 -18.98 14.27 -1.57
CA SER A 69 -18.96 14.10 -0.11
C SER A 69 -19.78 12.92 0.39
N THR A 70 -20.65 12.37 -0.45
CA THR A 70 -21.41 11.15 -0.16
C THR A 70 -20.56 9.87 -0.26
N VAL A 71 -19.39 9.92 -0.91
CA VAL A 71 -18.46 8.78 -0.99
C VAL A 71 -17.72 8.67 0.34
N SER A 72 -18.10 7.68 1.15
CA SER A 72 -17.43 7.40 2.42
C SER A 72 -16.09 6.67 2.18
N PRO A 73 -14.99 7.09 2.82
CA PRO A 73 -13.73 6.36 2.75
C PRO A 73 -13.86 5.00 3.47
N ALA A 74 -13.23 3.97 2.91
CA ALA A 74 -13.17 2.65 3.52
C ALA A 74 -12.64 2.70 4.96
N HIS A 75 -13.13 1.82 5.83
CA HIS A 75 -12.75 1.73 7.24
C HIS A 75 -11.35 1.16 7.49
N PHE A 76 -10.64 0.82 6.42
CA PHE A 76 -9.28 0.32 6.41
C PHE A 76 -8.47 1.05 5.32
N ASN A 77 -7.16 0.84 5.31
CA ASN A 77 -6.32 1.21 4.17
C ASN A 77 -5.23 0.17 3.94
N TRP A 78 -4.70 0.15 2.72
CA TRP A 78 -3.53 -0.64 2.39
C TRP A 78 -2.29 0.24 2.40
N VAL A 79 -1.18 -0.33 2.85
CA VAL A 79 0.13 0.31 2.79
C VAL A 79 1.06 -0.61 2.04
N LEU A 80 1.75 -0.05 1.06
CA LEU A 80 2.77 -0.71 0.27
C LEU A 80 4.09 -0.02 0.54
N MET A 81 5.12 -0.81 0.86
CA MET A 81 6.47 -0.30 1.07
C MET A 81 7.49 -1.22 0.43
N SER A 82 8.52 -0.63 -0.15
CA SER A 82 9.65 -1.35 -0.71
C SER A 82 10.95 -0.58 -0.56
N SER A 83 12.04 -1.33 -0.64
CA SER A 83 13.40 -0.82 -0.80
C SER A 83 14.10 -1.65 -1.86
N ASP A 84 14.62 -0.99 -2.90
CA ASP A 84 15.36 -1.59 -4.03
C ASP A 84 14.78 -2.93 -4.52
N TYR A 85 13.45 -3.02 -4.53
CA TYR A 85 12.75 -4.25 -4.87
C TYR A 85 12.41 -4.24 -6.35
N ASN A 86 13.35 -4.75 -7.14
CA ASN A 86 13.13 -4.99 -8.56
C ASN A 86 12.86 -6.49 -8.78
N SER A 87 11.63 -6.83 -9.14
CA SER A 87 11.17 -8.19 -9.42
C SER A 87 10.75 -8.27 -10.88
N PRO A 88 11.13 -9.34 -11.62
CA PRO A 88 10.68 -9.53 -13.00
C PRO A 88 9.16 -9.77 -13.09
N SER A 89 8.51 -10.06 -11.98
CA SER A 89 7.07 -10.22 -11.87
C SER A 89 6.43 -9.16 -10.98
N TYR A 90 5.28 -8.64 -11.44
CA TYR A 90 4.42 -7.78 -10.65
C TYR A 90 3.86 -8.54 -9.45
N LYS A 91 3.74 -7.86 -8.30
CA LYS A 91 3.03 -8.37 -7.14
C LYS A 91 1.55 -8.04 -7.27
N LYS A 92 0.72 -9.07 -7.36
CA LYS A 92 -0.73 -8.89 -7.31
C LYS A 92 -1.12 -8.41 -5.92
N VAL A 93 -1.83 -7.30 -5.87
CA VAL A 93 -2.47 -6.80 -4.65
C VAL A 93 -3.94 -7.18 -4.78
N GLU A 94 -4.44 -8.00 -3.87
CA GLU A 94 -5.88 -8.25 -3.78
C GLU A 94 -6.52 -6.98 -3.21
N LEU A 95 -7.37 -6.36 -4.01
CA LEU A 95 -8.07 -5.14 -3.65
C LEU A 95 -9.56 -5.50 -3.49
N ASP A 96 -10.18 -4.96 -2.45
CA ASP A 96 -11.61 -5.13 -2.24
C ASP A 96 -12.42 -4.39 -3.32
N SER A 97 -13.71 -4.71 -3.43
CA SER A 97 -14.60 -4.06 -4.40
C SER A 97 -14.80 -2.57 -4.10
N GLY A 98 -14.78 -1.74 -5.14
CA GLY A 98 -15.06 -0.31 -5.05
C GLY A 98 -14.02 0.56 -5.78
N LEU A 99 -14.11 1.88 -5.55
CA LEU A 99 -13.12 2.85 -6.02
C LEU A 99 -11.88 2.78 -5.12
N ILE A 100 -10.71 2.64 -5.74
CA ILE A 100 -9.44 2.52 -5.03
C ILE A 100 -8.58 3.70 -5.44
N ALA A 101 -8.00 4.38 -4.44
CA ALA A 101 -7.01 5.42 -4.68
C ALA A 101 -5.66 4.97 -4.12
N LEU A 102 -4.62 5.01 -4.93
CA LEU A 102 -3.25 4.76 -4.52
C LEU A 102 -2.45 6.06 -4.58
N ALA A 103 -1.93 6.50 -3.44
CA ALA A 103 -1.13 7.71 -3.33
C ALA A 103 0.34 7.37 -3.02
N GLN A 104 1.26 7.90 -3.83
CA GLN A 104 2.69 7.67 -3.63
C GLN A 104 3.28 8.68 -2.65
N LEU A 105 3.50 8.27 -1.40
CA LEU A 105 4.03 9.17 -0.38
C LEU A 105 5.54 9.45 -0.53
N ARG A 106 6.32 8.46 -1.00
CA ARG A 106 7.78 8.56 -1.15
C ARG A 106 8.28 7.69 -2.30
N GLY A 107 9.35 8.13 -2.97
CA GLY A 107 9.95 7.37 -4.07
C GLY A 107 9.06 7.38 -5.32
N ALA A 108 9.18 6.32 -6.13
CA ALA A 108 8.35 6.08 -7.30
C ALA A 108 7.97 4.59 -7.36
N THR A 109 6.87 4.25 -8.01
CA THR A 109 6.41 2.88 -8.17
C THR A 109 5.74 2.70 -9.52
N GLN A 110 6.15 1.68 -10.26
CA GLN A 110 5.48 1.29 -11.49
C GLN A 110 4.29 0.40 -11.16
N LEU A 111 3.14 0.75 -11.71
CA LEU A 111 1.87 0.08 -11.52
C LEU A 111 1.40 -0.52 -12.83
N ARG A 112 0.80 -1.70 -12.74
CA ARG A 112 0.11 -2.34 -13.86
C ARG A 112 -1.33 -2.59 -13.48
N LEU A 113 -2.25 -1.99 -14.23
CA LEU A 113 -3.68 -2.18 -14.08
C LEU A 113 -4.14 -3.15 -15.16
N SER A 114 -4.50 -4.36 -14.73
CA SER A 114 -5.04 -5.39 -15.61
C SER A 114 -6.58 -5.35 -15.55
N PRO A 115 -7.28 -5.32 -16.69
CA PRO A 115 -8.75 -5.27 -16.71
C PRO A 115 -9.37 -6.52 -16.08
N ILE A 116 -10.50 -6.33 -15.40
CA ILE A 116 -11.30 -7.42 -14.82
C ILE A 116 -12.41 -7.87 -15.79
N ASN A 117 -13.04 -9.01 -15.51
CA ASN A 117 -14.19 -9.48 -16.26
C ASN A 117 -15.31 -8.41 -16.33
N PRO A 118 -15.98 -8.23 -17.49
CA PRO A 118 -15.85 -9.04 -18.71
C PRO A 118 -14.78 -8.53 -19.71
N CYS A 119 -14.05 -7.45 -19.41
CA CYS A 119 -13.14 -6.82 -20.37
C CYS A 119 -11.70 -7.38 -20.32
N ASN A 120 -11.41 -8.35 -19.46
CA ASN A 120 -10.07 -8.94 -19.30
C ASN A 120 -9.44 -9.47 -20.60
N ASN A 121 -10.25 -9.82 -21.61
CA ASN A 121 -9.78 -10.35 -22.89
C ASN A 121 -9.76 -9.31 -24.04
N SER A 122 -10.30 -8.11 -23.83
CA SER A 122 -10.48 -7.10 -24.90
C SER A 122 -9.90 -5.73 -24.57
N CYS A 123 -9.79 -5.38 -23.28
CA CYS A 123 -9.18 -4.13 -22.84
C CYS A 123 -7.65 -4.31 -22.73
N PRO A 124 -6.85 -3.29 -23.10
CA PRO A 124 -5.41 -3.32 -22.87
C PRO A 124 -5.08 -3.15 -21.38
N GLU A 125 -3.92 -3.64 -20.96
CA GLU A 125 -3.35 -3.30 -19.66
C GLU A 125 -2.85 -1.86 -19.67
N LEU A 126 -3.00 -1.16 -18.53
CA LEU A 126 -2.43 0.17 -18.35
C LEU A 126 -1.19 0.06 -17.48
N ILE A 127 -0.10 0.70 -17.91
CA ILE A 127 1.13 0.81 -17.13
C ILE A 127 1.35 2.28 -16.80
N ALA A 128 1.56 2.57 -15.52
CA ALA A 128 1.76 3.92 -15.03
C ALA A 128 2.92 3.98 -14.03
N ASP A 129 3.77 5.00 -14.15
CA ASP A 129 4.78 5.30 -13.15
C ASP A 129 4.24 6.37 -12.20
N LEU A 130 4.05 5.99 -10.94
CA LEU A 130 3.52 6.87 -9.90
C LEU A 130 4.68 7.46 -9.09
N HIS A 131 4.85 8.78 -9.15
CA HIS A 131 5.90 9.52 -8.46
C HIS A 131 5.39 10.14 -7.16
N ARG A 132 6.32 10.52 -6.29
CA ARG A 132 6.01 11.18 -5.01
C ARG A 132 5.00 12.33 -5.17
N GLY A 133 3.91 12.25 -4.42
CA GLY A 133 2.84 13.25 -4.38
C GLY A 133 1.72 12.98 -5.38
N GLU A 134 1.90 12.07 -6.33
CA GLU A 134 0.89 11.68 -7.29
C GLU A 134 -0.09 10.66 -6.68
N MET A 135 -1.29 10.63 -7.25
CA MET A 135 -2.36 9.71 -6.89
C MET A 135 -2.94 9.09 -8.16
N CYS A 136 -3.06 7.76 -8.18
CA CYS A 136 -3.76 6.99 -9.20
C CYS A 136 -5.09 6.50 -8.63
N MET A 137 -6.16 6.58 -9.42
CA MET A 137 -7.51 6.13 -9.12
C MET A 137 -8.06 5.31 -10.27
#